data_AF-A0A350J335-F1
#
_entry.id   AF-A0A350J335-F1
#
_cell.length_a   1.000
_cell.length_b   1.000
_cell.length_c   1.000
_cell.angle_alpha   90.00
_cell.angle_beta   90.00
_cell.angle_gamma   90.00
#
_symmetry.space_group_name_H-M   'P 1'
#
loop_
_entity.id
_entity.type
_entity.pdbx_description
1 polymer ?
#
loop_
_entity_poly.entity_id
_entity_poly.type
_entity_poly.pdbx_seq_one_letter_code
_entity_poly.pdbx_strand_id
1 'polypeptide(L)'
;MPTAQPELRNDWARSEIAALFAMPFNDLMFKAHSIHRLNFNQNAVQVSTLLSIKTGACPEDCKYCPQSTRYDTGLEVEQLMEVEKVLAEARAAKETGSTRFCMGAA
;
A
#
# COMPACT_ATOMS: atom_id res chain seq x y z
N MET A 1 34.58 1.07 -1.98
CA MET A 1 34.63 0.89 -0.52
C MET A 1 33.43 0.05 -0.12
N PRO A 2 33.58 -1.05 0.64
CA PRO A 2 32.44 -1.85 1.07
C PRO A 2 31.64 -1.04 2.09
N THR A 3 30.46 -0.60 1.70
CA THR A 3 29.48 0.03 2.60
C THR A 3 28.96 -1.03 3.56
N ALA A 4 29.22 -0.88 4.86
CA ALA A 4 28.66 -1.73 5.89
C ALA A 4 27.14 -1.77 5.74
N GLN A 5 26.58 -2.97 5.53
CA GLN A 5 25.14 -3.14 5.52
C GLN A 5 24.64 -2.95 6.95
N PRO A 6 23.60 -2.12 7.18
CA PRO A 6 23.03 -1.94 8.51
C PRO A 6 22.49 -3.29 8.99
N GLU A 7 22.83 -3.65 10.23
CA GLU A 7 22.36 -4.88 10.85
C GLU A 7 20.84 -4.85 10.99
N LEU A 8 20.16 -5.88 10.49
CA LEU A 8 18.72 -6.00 10.54
C LEU A 8 18.29 -6.28 11.98
N ARG A 9 17.57 -5.34 12.60
CA ARG A 9 17.00 -5.50 13.95
C ARG A 9 15.46 -5.46 13.94
N ASN A 10 14.84 -6.17 14.88
CA ASN A 10 13.39 -6.32 14.99
C ASN A 10 12.84 -6.05 16.42
N ASP A 11 13.67 -5.51 17.30
CA ASP A 11 13.45 -5.34 18.75
C ASP A 11 13.23 -3.88 19.17
N TRP A 12 12.53 -3.10 18.34
CA TRP A 12 12.35 -1.66 18.55
C TRP A 12 11.50 -1.33 19.78
N ALA A 13 12.02 -0.50 20.67
CA ALA A 13 11.26 0.09 21.76
C ALA A 13 10.41 1.29 21.26
N ARG A 14 9.28 1.55 21.94
CA ARG A 14 8.40 2.69 21.62
C ARG A 14 9.12 4.04 21.66
N SER A 15 10.06 4.21 22.59
CA SER A 15 10.86 5.43 22.73
C SER A 15 11.78 5.65 21.53
N GLU A 16 12.37 4.59 20.97
CA GLU A 16 13.22 4.67 19.78
C GLU A 16 12.42 5.11 18.55
N ILE A 17 11.20 4.59 18.41
CA ILE A 17 10.27 5.00 17.34
C ILE A 17 9.87 6.47 17.52
N ALA A 18 9.48 6.87 18.75
CA ALA A 18 9.12 8.25 19.05
C ALA A 18 10.25 9.24 18.72
N ALA A 19 11.50 8.85 18.95
CA ALA A 19 12.66 9.66 18.58
C ALA A 19 12.78 9.89 17.06
N LEU A 20 12.34 8.95 16.22
CA LEU A 20 12.29 9.15 14.76
C LEU A 20 11.25 10.21 14.38
N PHE A 21 10.07 10.18 15.01
CA PHE A 21 9.03 11.19 14.79
C PHE A 21 9.42 12.59 15.27
N ALA A 22 10.28 12.67 16.30
CA ALA A 22 10.79 13.93 16.83
C ALA A 22 12.03 14.47 16.08
N MET A 23 12.59 13.70 15.13
CA MET A 23 13.77 14.09 14.38
C MET A 23 13.46 15.29 13.45
N PRO A 24 14.41 16.23 13.24
CA PRO A 24 14.25 17.26 12.23
C PRO A 24 13.94 16.63 10.87
N PHE A 25 12.91 17.15 10.19
CA PHE A 25 12.36 16.52 8.99
C PHE A 25 13.42 16.23 7.91
N ASN A 26 14.32 17.18 7.64
CA ASN A 26 15.37 17.00 6.63
C ASN A 26 16.37 15.90 7.00
N ASP A 27 16.72 15.77 8.28
CA ASP A 27 17.61 14.70 8.77
C ASP A 27 16.93 13.34 8.66
N LEU A 28 15.63 13.27 9.00
CA LEU A 28 14.81 12.06 8.85
C LEU A 28 14.73 11.62 7.39
N MET A 29 14.47 12.55 6.47
CA MET A 29 14.40 12.28 5.03
C MET A 29 15.75 11.81 4.48
N PHE A 30 16.86 12.44 4.88
CA PHE A 30 18.20 12.02 4.47
C PHE A 30 18.53 10.60 4.97
N LYS A 31 18.22 10.31 6.23
CA LYS A 31 18.39 8.97 6.82
C LYS A 31 17.55 7.92 6.10
N ALA A 32 16.27 8.21 5.85
CA ALA A 32 15.37 7.30 5.14
C ALA A 32 15.88 7.01 3.72
N HIS A 33 16.30 8.03 2.98
CA HIS A 33 16.83 7.86 1.63
C HIS A 33 18.13 7.06 1.61
N SER A 34 19.02 7.30 2.58
CA SER A 34 20.27 6.55 2.73
C SER A 34 20.01 5.06 2.96
N ILE A 35 19.07 4.73 3.85
CA ILE A 35 18.65 3.33 4.10
C ILE A 35 18.01 2.74 2.85
N HIS A 36 17.15 3.48 2.15
CA HIS A 36 16.50 2.98 0.93
C HIS A 36 17.52 2.59 -0.15
N ARG A 37 18.52 3.43 -0.42
CA ARG A 37 19.57 3.15 -1.44
C ARG A 37 20.48 1.97 -1.08
N LEU A 38 20.64 1.67 0.21
CA LEU A 38 21.42 0.52 0.67
C LEU A 38 20.69 -0.81 0.45
N ASN A 39 19.36 -0.80 0.42
CA ASN A 39 18.53 -2.02 0.44
C ASN A 39 17.70 -2.25 -0.83
N PHE A 40 17.47 -1.21 -1.64
CA PHE A 40 16.63 -1.28 -2.82
C PHE A 40 17.33 -0.69 -4.05
N ASN A 41 16.88 -1.09 -5.25
CA ASN A 41 17.28 -0.42 -6.47
C ASN A 41 16.72 1.01 -6.47
N GLN A 42 17.61 1.97 -6.24
CA GLN A 42 17.34 3.40 -6.08
C GLN A 42 16.43 4.06 -7.13
N ASN A 43 16.40 3.53 -8.36
CA ASN A 43 15.66 4.12 -9.48
C ASN A 43 14.58 3.17 -10.02
N ALA A 44 14.21 2.14 -9.26
CA ALA A 44 13.13 1.22 -9.60
C ALA A 44 11.94 1.41 -8.66
N VAL A 45 10.73 1.32 -9.21
CA VAL A 45 9.48 1.41 -8.45
C VAL A 45 8.63 0.19 -8.81
N GLN A 46 7.98 -0.40 -7.80
CA GLN A 46 7.01 -1.46 -8.02
C GLN A 46 5.66 -0.86 -8.43
N VAL A 47 5.13 -1.30 -9.57
CA VAL A 47 3.82 -0.87 -10.08
C VAL A 47 2.77 -1.94 -9.79
N SER A 48 1.66 -1.55 -9.15
CA SER A 48 0.54 -2.44 -8.84
C SER A 48 -0.77 -1.79 -9.26
N THR A 49 -1.70 -2.58 -9.79
CA THR A 49 -3.06 -2.15 -10.16
C THR A 49 -4.04 -2.87 -9.26
N LEU A 50 -5.04 -2.16 -8.74
CA LEU A 50 -6.08 -2.70 -7.87
C LEU A 50 -7.44 -2.55 -8.54
N LEU A 51 -8.27 -3.58 -8.43
CA LEU A 51 -9.68 -3.58 -8.81
C LEU A 51 -10.55 -3.89 -7.58
N SER A 52 -11.61 -3.11 -7.38
CA SER A 52 -12.65 -3.43 -6.41
C SER A 52 -13.58 -4.47 -7.03
N ILE A 53 -13.45 -5.73 -6.63
CA ILE A 53 -14.23 -6.84 -7.18
C ILE A 53 -15.63 -6.93 -6.56
N LYS A 54 -15.86 -6.28 -5.41
CA LYS A 54 -17.16 -6.11 -4.75
C LYS A 54 -17.11 -4.80 -3.97
N THR A 55 -18.04 -3.89 -4.24
CA THR A 55 -17.98 -2.51 -3.73
C THR A 55 -19.20 -2.18 -2.87
N GLY A 56 -18.95 -1.60 -1.70
CA GLY A 56 -20.01 -1.16 -0.79
C GLY A 56 -20.65 -2.31 0.02
N ALA A 57 -21.75 -1.99 0.69
CA ALA A 57 -22.48 -2.91 1.56
C ALA A 57 -21.63 -3.57 2.68
N CYS A 58 -20.53 -2.94 3.11
CA CYS A 58 -19.65 -3.48 4.15
C CYS A 58 -20.29 -3.33 5.54
N PRO A 59 -20.33 -4.38 6.39
CA PRO A 59 -20.92 -4.31 7.73
C PRO A 59 -20.04 -3.59 8.76
N GLU A 60 -18.73 -3.50 8.48
CA GLU A 60 -17.73 -2.86 9.35
C GLU A 60 -17.98 -1.35 9.49
N ASP A 61 -17.57 -0.75 10.61
CA ASP A 61 -17.90 0.63 10.98
C ASP A 61 -16.71 1.61 10.88
N CYS A 62 -15.70 1.25 10.09
CA CYS A 62 -14.50 2.04 9.83
C CYS A 62 -14.84 3.50 9.48
N LYS A 63 -14.47 4.45 10.35
CA LYS A 63 -14.84 5.89 10.26
C LYS A 63 -14.35 6.61 9.01
N TYR A 64 -13.34 6.05 8.34
CA TYR A 64 -12.73 6.62 7.14
C TYR A 64 -13.16 5.92 5.84
N CYS A 65 -13.83 4.76 5.93
CA CYS A 65 -14.10 3.93 4.77
C CYS A 65 -15.42 4.35 4.11
N PRO A 66 -15.44 4.68 2.81
CA PRO A 66 -16.68 5.08 2.14
C PRO A 66 -17.62 3.92 1.86
N GLN A 67 -17.18 2.67 2.04
CA GLN A 67 -17.92 1.45 1.69
C GLN A 67 -18.77 0.88 2.84
N SER A 68 -18.67 1.47 4.03
CA SER A 68 -19.42 1.05 5.21
C SER A 68 -20.91 1.38 5.05
N THR A 69 -21.76 0.40 5.35
CA THR A 69 -23.23 0.59 5.44
C THR A 69 -23.67 1.49 6.59
N ARG A 70 -22.75 1.83 7.50
CA ARG A 70 -23.04 2.67 8.68
C ARG A 70 -23.12 4.16 8.34
N TYR A 71 -22.65 4.57 7.16
CA TYR A 71 -22.60 5.97 6.74
C TYR A 71 -23.18 6.12 5.34
N ASP A 72 -23.90 7.21 5.09
CA ASP A 72 -24.34 7.57 3.75
C ASP A 72 -23.23 8.39 3.06
N THR A 73 -22.61 7.77 2.06
CA THR A 73 -21.50 8.35 1.29
C THR A 73 -21.87 8.57 -0.17
N GLY A 74 -23.11 8.25 -0.57
CA GLY A 74 -23.55 8.26 -1.97
C GLY A 74 -22.86 7.21 -2.87
N LEU A 75 -22.17 6.22 -2.27
CA LEU A 75 -21.48 5.16 -3.01
C LEU A 75 -22.50 4.18 -3.62
N GLU A 76 -22.40 3.94 -4.93
CA GLU A 76 -23.17 2.88 -5.59
C GLU A 76 -22.67 1.50 -5.15
N VAL A 77 -23.60 0.62 -4.78
CA VAL A 77 -23.28 -0.74 -4.36
C VAL A 77 -23.20 -1.64 -5.58
N GLU A 78 -22.05 -2.29 -5.73
CA GLU A 78 -21.81 -3.25 -6.81
C GLU A 78 -21.62 -4.65 -6.24
N GLN A 79 -22.32 -5.62 -6.82
CA GLN A 79 -22.16 -7.02 -6.47
C GLN A 79 -20.79 -7.54 -6.89
N LEU A 80 -20.44 -8.73 -6.37
CA LEU A 80 -19.20 -9.40 -6.75
C LEU A 80 -19.14 -9.59 -8.27
N MET A 81 -18.03 -9.17 -8.86
CA MET A 81 -17.77 -9.32 -10.29
C MET A 81 -17.59 -10.78 -10.68
N GLU A 82 -18.05 -11.11 -11.89
CA GLU A 82 -17.77 -12.41 -12.50
C GLU A 82 -16.27 -12.62 -12.70
N VAL A 83 -15.81 -13.85 -12.51
CA VAL A 83 -14.38 -14.21 -12.61
C VAL A 83 -13.78 -13.80 -13.95
N GLU A 84 -14.50 -14.00 -15.05
CA GLU A 84 -14.01 -13.62 -16.38
C GLU A 84 -13.80 -12.12 -16.54
N LYS A 85 -14.64 -11.29 -15.91
CA LYS A 85 -14.45 -9.83 -15.90
C LYS A 85 -13.19 -9.46 -15.11
N VAL A 86 -13.00 -10.07 -13.94
CA VAL A 86 -11.79 -9.85 -13.12
C VAL A 86 -10.53 -10.27 -13.88
N LEU A 87 -10.56 -11.41 -14.59
CA LEU A 87 -9.44 -11.88 -15.40
C LEU A 87 -9.19 -10.98 -16.62
N ALA A 88 -10.22 -10.39 -17.23
CA ALA A 88 -10.06 -9.42 -18.30
C ALA A 88 -9.33 -8.16 -17.82
N GLU A 89 -9.75 -7.59 -16.70
CA GLU A 89 -9.09 -6.43 -16.08
C GLU A 89 -7.65 -6.75 -15.65
N ALA A 90 -7.42 -7.95 -15.09
CA ALA A 90 -6.07 -8.39 -14.73
C ALA A 90 -5.14 -8.51 -15.94
N ARG A 91 -5.66 -9.00 -17.08
CA ARG A 91 -4.93 -9.06 -18.35
C ARG A 91 -4.60 -7.66 -18.86
N ALA A 92 -5.58 -6.76 -18.88
CA ALA A 92 -5.36 -5.36 -19.27
C ALA A 92 -4.30 -4.68 -18.38
N ALA A 93 -4.38 -4.86 -17.06
CA ALA A 93 -3.40 -4.31 -16.13
C ALA A 93 -1.98 -4.82 -16.40
N LYS A 94 -1.83 -6.12 -16.71
CA LYS A 94 -0.54 -6.71 -17.10
C LYS A 94 -0.02 -6.10 -18.41
N GLU A 95 -0.88 -5.91 -19.41
CA GLU A 95 -0.52 -5.29 -20.69
C GLU A 95 -0.07 -3.83 -20.52
N THR A 96 -0.64 -3.10 -19.56
CA THR A 96 -0.19 -1.74 -19.19
C THR A 96 1.09 -1.69 -18.36
N GLY A 97 1.71 -2.85 -18.07
CA GLY A 97 3.00 -2.93 -17.38
C GLY A 97 2.92 -3.10 -15.86
N SER A 98 1.73 -3.36 -15.30
CA SER A 98 1.61 -3.69 -13.87
C SER A 98 2.24 -5.04 -13.57
N THR A 99 3.04 -5.12 -12.51
CA THR A 99 3.68 -6.39 -12.08
C THR A 99 2.86 -7.14 -11.04
N ARG A 100 1.87 -6.48 -10.44
CA ARG A 100 0.94 -7.07 -9.47
C ARG A 100 -0.49 -6.57 -9.71
N PHE A 101 -1.44 -7.48 -9.66
CA PHE A 101 -2.87 -7.18 -9.68
C PHE A 101 -3.48 -7.51 -8.32
N CYS A 102 -4.21 -6.57 -7.75
CA CYS A 102 -4.80 -6.68 -6.42
C CYS A 102 -6.33 -6.66 -6.52
N MET A 103 -6.99 -7.53 -5.78
CA MET A 103 -8.45 -7.58 -5.70
C MET A 103 -8.87 -7.08 -4.31
N GLY A 104 -9.68 -6.02 -4.27
CA GLY A 104 -10.32 -5.53 -3.05
C GLY A 104 -11.78 -5.94 -3.01
N ALA A 105 -12.26 -6.42 -1.87
CA ALA A 105 -13.67 -6.75 -1.67
C ALA A 105 -14.14 -6.18 -0.32
N ALA A 106 -15.29 -5.52 -0.35
CA ALA A 106 -15.97 -4.98 0.82
C ALA A 106 -17.00 -5.94 1.42
#